data_AF-A0A381S6Y4-F1
#
_entry.id   AF-A0A381S6Y4-F1
#
_cell.length_a   1.000
_cell.length_b   1.000
_cell.length_c   1.000
_cell.angle_alpha   90.00
_cell.angle_beta   90.00
_cell.angle_gamma   90.00
#
_symmetry.space_group_name_H-M   'P 1'
#
loop_
_entity.id
_entity.type
_entity.pdbx_description
1 polymer ?
#
loop_
_entity_poly.entity_id
_entity_poly.type
_entity_poly.pdbx_seq_one_letter_code
_entity_poly.pdbx_strand_id
1 'polypeptide(L)'
;MFLVILIAVSIFGLQPFKTSIDAEATLVKETESYETEVRRLPDASYLVAVRTPMPGVKADMVRWWFADFLNTTEHYSWWHPEDHVWMDWENKKPGEMIGSSHLVHEYIGSELSKLRIQFINSSEFFGFDPNNEDTFVICARVGLLEEEINTAKMCHVVRNTQTGAEMRS
;
A
#
# COMPACT_ATOMS: atom_id res chain seq x y z
N MET A 1 -10.89 -38.22 -20.63
CA MET A 1 -10.08 -38.16 -19.41
C MET A 1 -9.04 -37.03 -19.46
N PHE A 2 -8.22 -36.92 -20.52
CA PHE A 2 -7.27 -35.80 -20.71
C PHE A 2 -7.92 -34.40 -20.76
N LEU A 3 -9.08 -34.26 -21.42
CA LEU A 3 -9.78 -32.97 -21.53
C LEU A 3 -10.31 -32.45 -20.19
N VAL A 4 -10.68 -33.35 -19.26
CA VAL A 4 -11.20 -33.00 -17.93
C VAL A 4 -10.07 -32.53 -17.01
N ILE A 5 -8.88 -33.13 -17.14
CA ILE A 5 -7.67 -32.73 -16.40
C ILE A 5 -7.20 -31.34 -16.87
N LEU A 6 -7.24 -31.05 -18.18
CA LEU A 6 -6.91 -29.72 -18.71
C LEU A 6 -7.88 -28.64 -18.21
N ILE A 7 -9.18 -28.92 -18.21
CA ILE A 7 -10.18 -27.98 -17.68
C ILE A 7 -10.00 -27.74 -16.17
N ALA A 8 -9.65 -28.77 -15.40
CA ALA A 8 -9.36 -28.62 -13.97
C ALA A 8 -8.10 -27.77 -13.71
N VAL A 9 -7.04 -27.95 -14.52
CA VAL A 9 -5.82 -27.12 -14.45
C VAL A 9 -6.08 -25.69 -14.92
N SER A 10 -7.01 -25.45 -15.85
CA SER A 10 -7.40 -24.09 -16.26
C SER A 10 -8.31 -23.40 -15.23
N ILE A 11 -9.16 -24.14 -14.51
CA ILE A 11 -10.07 -23.59 -13.49
C ILE A 11 -9.35 -23.36 -12.16
N PHE A 12 -8.40 -24.22 -11.79
CA PHE A 12 -7.69 -24.15 -10.49
C PHE A 12 -6.20 -23.77 -10.58
N GLY A 13 -5.55 -23.90 -11.73
CA GLY A 13 -4.08 -23.81 -11.86
C GLY A 13 -3.54 -22.46 -12.35
N LEU A 14 -4.40 -21.54 -12.80
CA LEU A 14 -4.00 -20.21 -13.26
C LEU A 14 -5.03 -19.17 -12.79
N GLN A 15 -5.03 -18.87 -11.49
CA GLN A 15 -5.48 -17.56 -11.01
C GLN A 15 -4.26 -16.71 -10.66
N PRO A 16 -3.41 -16.32 -11.63
CA PRO A 16 -2.32 -15.42 -11.32
C PRO A 16 -2.97 -14.10 -10.87
N PHE A 17 -2.72 -13.71 -9.62
CA PHE A 17 -3.07 -12.41 -9.06
C PHE A 17 -4.52 -12.17 -8.60
N LYS A 18 -5.32 -13.21 -8.32
CA LYS A 18 -6.63 -13.03 -7.67
C LYS A 18 -6.54 -13.10 -6.14
N THR A 19 -6.04 -12.00 -5.58
CA THR A 19 -6.14 -11.65 -4.16
C THR A 19 -6.39 -10.15 -4.09
N SER A 20 -7.65 -9.78 -3.81
CA SER A 20 -7.93 -8.48 -3.18
C SER A 20 -7.27 -8.51 -1.80
N ILE A 21 -6.75 -7.37 -1.35
CA ILE A 21 -6.36 -7.20 0.05
C ILE A 21 -7.59 -7.58 0.89
N ASP A 22 -7.42 -8.44 1.90
CA ASP A 22 -8.52 -8.92 2.73
C ASP A 22 -9.09 -7.75 3.53
N ALA A 23 -10.26 -7.27 3.11
CA ALA A 23 -10.90 -6.11 3.73
C ALA A 23 -11.23 -6.35 5.21
N GLU A 24 -11.59 -7.58 5.60
CA GLU A 24 -11.95 -7.90 6.99
C GLU A 24 -10.72 -7.83 7.90
N ALA A 25 -9.60 -8.37 7.43
CA ALA A 25 -8.33 -8.30 8.14
C ALA A 25 -7.77 -6.86 8.17
N THR A 26 -7.68 -6.19 7.02
CA THR A 26 -7.07 -4.86 6.90
C THR A 26 -7.90 -3.77 7.59
N LEU A 27 -9.23 -3.85 7.55
CA LEU A 27 -10.14 -2.86 8.13
C LEU A 27 -10.70 -3.29 9.49
N VAL A 28 -10.02 -4.18 10.21
CA VAL A 28 -10.44 -4.67 11.54
C VAL A 28 -10.88 -3.52 12.46
N LYS A 29 -12.01 -3.65 13.14
CA LYS A 29 -12.59 -2.50 13.87
C LYS A 29 -11.83 -2.17 15.15
N GLU A 30 -11.30 -3.19 15.80
CA GLU A 30 -10.54 -3.05 17.03
C GLU A 30 -9.17 -2.45 16.73
N THR A 31 -8.73 -1.51 17.56
CA THR A 31 -7.38 -0.98 17.53
C THR A 31 -6.44 -1.93 18.26
N GLU A 32 -5.14 -1.87 17.96
CA GLU A 32 -4.09 -2.66 18.61
C GLU A 32 -4.14 -4.18 18.35
N SER A 33 -5.15 -4.67 17.62
CA SER A 33 -5.32 -6.10 17.26
C SER A 33 -4.79 -6.47 15.87
N TYR A 34 -4.30 -5.50 15.08
CA TYR A 34 -3.72 -5.79 13.78
C TYR A 34 -2.38 -6.51 13.96
N GLU A 35 -2.29 -7.71 13.40
CA GLU A 35 -1.13 -8.60 13.51
C GLU A 35 -0.02 -8.16 12.56
N THR A 36 1.22 -8.23 13.04
CA THR A 36 2.40 -8.05 12.20
C THR A 36 2.86 -9.41 11.71
N GLU A 37 2.77 -9.66 10.40
CA GLU A 37 3.15 -10.94 9.80
C GLU A 37 3.86 -10.79 8.46
N VAL A 38 4.65 -11.81 8.12
CA VAL A 38 5.14 -12.04 6.77
C VAL A 38 4.80 -13.47 6.40
N ARG A 39 4.07 -13.67 5.31
CA ARG A 39 3.61 -14.98 4.90
C ARG A 39 3.67 -15.16 3.40
N ARG A 40 4.27 -16.27 2.97
CA ARG A 40 4.25 -16.66 1.56
C ARG A 40 2.88 -17.23 1.20
N LEU A 41 2.31 -16.76 0.10
CA LEU A 41 1.01 -17.17 -0.41
C LEU A 41 1.14 -18.36 -1.39
N PRO A 42 0.04 -19.10 -1.66
CA PRO A 42 0.08 -20.26 -2.57
C PRO A 42 0.53 -19.95 -4.00
N ASP A 43 0.36 -18.71 -4.46
CA ASP A 43 0.79 -18.21 -5.77
C ASP A 43 2.25 -17.71 -5.78
N ALA A 44 3.01 -18.01 -4.72
CA ALA A 44 4.39 -17.58 -4.48
C ALA A 44 4.60 -16.09 -4.23
N SER A 45 3.54 -15.28 -4.18
CA SER A 45 3.62 -13.91 -3.67
C SER A 45 3.78 -13.88 -2.15
N TYR A 46 3.99 -12.69 -1.58
CA TYR A 46 4.11 -12.48 -0.14
C TYR A 46 3.01 -11.54 0.34
N LEU A 47 2.40 -11.90 1.48
CA LEU A 47 1.70 -10.97 2.34
C LEU A 47 2.70 -10.41 3.34
N VAL A 48 2.71 -9.08 3.47
CA VAL A 48 3.40 -8.35 4.53
C VAL A 48 2.34 -7.51 5.22
N ALA A 49 2.18 -7.70 6.52
CA ALA A 49 1.26 -6.92 7.34
C ALA A 49 2.04 -6.31 8.50
N VAL A 50 1.85 -5.01 8.75
CA VAL A 50 2.56 -4.31 9.82
C VAL A 50 1.63 -3.35 10.55
N ARG A 51 1.64 -3.41 11.89
CA ARG A 51 1.05 -2.37 12.75
C ARG A 51 2.15 -1.43 13.27
N THR A 52 2.00 -0.14 12.99
CA THR A 52 2.90 0.92 13.46
C THR A 52 2.13 1.89 14.37
N PRO A 53 2.39 1.90 15.69
CA PRO A 53 1.85 2.93 16.58
C PRO A 53 2.39 4.32 16.24
N MET A 54 1.52 5.33 16.22
CA MET A 54 1.86 6.73 15.90
C MET A 54 1.34 7.66 17.03
N PRO A 55 2.02 7.71 18.19
CA PRO A 55 1.58 8.52 19.33
C PRO A 55 1.57 10.01 18.96
N GLY A 56 0.52 10.73 19.36
CA GLY A 56 0.33 12.15 19.07
C GLY A 56 -0.03 12.50 17.61
N VAL A 57 -0.02 11.52 16.70
CA VAL A 57 -0.39 11.72 15.28
C VAL A 57 -1.89 11.53 15.09
N LYS A 58 -2.50 12.26 14.16
CA LYS A 58 -3.88 12.02 13.69
C LYS A 58 -3.90 11.55 12.25
N ALA A 59 -4.91 10.79 11.87
CA ALA A 59 -5.12 10.30 10.51
C ALA A 59 -5.05 11.44 9.47
N ASP A 60 -5.60 12.60 9.80
CA ASP A 60 -5.56 13.80 8.95
C ASP A 60 -4.14 14.38 8.74
N MET A 61 -3.24 14.23 9.73
CA MET A 61 -1.84 14.63 9.57
C MET A 61 -1.12 13.75 8.54
N VAL A 62 -1.43 12.45 8.52
CA VAL A 62 -0.88 11.53 7.51
C VAL A 62 -1.52 11.78 6.14
N ARG A 63 -2.81 12.12 6.10
CA ARG A 63 -3.47 12.56 4.87
C ARG A 63 -2.76 13.78 4.27
N TRP A 64 -2.53 14.81 5.08
CA TRP A 64 -1.79 16.01 4.68
C TRP A 64 -0.36 15.70 4.22
N TRP A 65 0.33 14.77 4.91
CA TRP A 65 1.69 14.37 4.55
C TRP A 65 1.76 13.91 3.08
N PHE A 66 0.89 12.99 2.67
CA PHE A 66 0.86 12.47 1.30
C PHE A 66 0.25 13.46 0.29
N ALA A 67 -0.84 14.14 0.67
CA ALA A 67 -1.56 15.03 -0.24
C ALA A 67 -0.75 16.29 -0.59
N ASP A 68 -0.14 16.93 0.42
CA ASP A 68 0.34 18.31 0.29
C ASP A 68 1.80 18.48 0.68
N PHE A 69 2.32 17.77 1.67
CA PHE A 69 3.66 18.04 2.19
C PHE A 69 4.78 17.39 1.36
N LEU A 70 4.64 16.09 1.07
CA LEU A 70 5.67 15.29 0.42
C LEU A 70 5.79 15.69 -1.06
N ASN A 71 6.75 16.57 -1.39
CA ASN A 71 6.97 17.11 -2.75
C ASN A 71 8.43 17.08 -3.21
N THR A 72 9.39 16.87 -2.32
CA THR A 72 10.81 16.94 -2.65
C THR A 72 11.53 15.68 -2.15
N THR A 73 12.66 15.38 -2.78
CA THR A 73 13.57 14.32 -2.32
C THR A 73 14.04 14.55 -0.88
N GLU A 74 14.21 15.81 -0.47
CA GLU A 74 14.54 16.15 0.92
C GLU A 74 13.42 15.78 1.89
N HIS A 75 12.15 16.05 1.55
CA HIS A 75 11.02 15.63 2.39
C HIS A 75 10.91 14.11 2.47
N TYR A 76 11.19 13.40 1.36
CA TYR A 76 11.15 11.95 1.32
C TYR A 76 12.27 11.31 2.15
N SER A 77 13.48 11.88 2.13
CA SER A 77 14.57 11.41 2.97
C SER A 77 14.32 11.65 4.46
N TRP A 78 13.55 12.67 4.85
CA TRP A 78 13.13 12.82 6.26
C TRP A 78 12.30 11.66 6.79
N TRP A 79 11.61 10.92 5.90
CA TRP A 79 10.87 9.72 6.30
C TRP A 79 11.83 8.56 6.58
N HIS A 80 12.80 8.30 5.70
CA HIS A 80 13.84 7.28 5.93
C HIS A 80 15.18 7.70 5.35
N PRO A 81 16.08 8.35 6.13
CA PRO A 81 17.24 9.05 5.59
C PRO A 81 18.26 8.18 4.85
N GLU A 82 18.35 6.90 5.21
CA GLU A 82 19.31 5.96 4.62
C GLU A 82 18.75 5.29 3.36
N ASP A 83 17.44 5.03 3.31
CA ASP A 83 16.84 4.19 2.28
C ASP A 83 16.15 5.01 1.18
N HIS A 84 15.59 6.18 1.50
CA HIS A 84 14.88 7.02 0.55
C HIS A 84 15.84 7.97 -0.19
N VAL A 85 16.24 7.58 -1.40
CA VAL A 85 17.31 8.23 -2.15
C VAL A 85 16.82 9.36 -3.05
N TRP A 86 15.70 9.13 -3.74
CA TRP A 86 15.15 10.08 -4.71
C TRP A 86 13.64 9.91 -4.87
N MET A 87 12.96 11.01 -5.17
CA MET A 87 11.56 10.98 -5.57
C MET A 87 11.18 12.07 -6.57
N ASP A 88 10.09 11.81 -7.28
CA ASP A 88 9.31 12.79 -8.04
C ASP A 88 7.83 12.36 -8.09
N TRP A 89 6.98 13.19 -8.69
CA TRP A 89 5.57 12.94 -8.83
C TRP A 89 5.09 13.04 -10.28
N GLU A 90 4.28 12.08 -10.69
CA GLU A 90 3.44 12.22 -11.87
C GLU A 90 2.02 12.60 -11.47
N ASN A 91 1.45 13.59 -12.17
CA ASN A 91 0.04 14.00 -12.04
C ASN A 91 -0.40 14.42 -10.63
N LYS A 92 0.54 14.79 -9.73
CA LYS A 92 0.20 15.30 -8.40
C LYS A 92 -0.51 16.65 -8.49
N LYS A 93 -1.54 16.81 -7.68
CA LYS A 93 -2.22 18.08 -7.45
C LYS A 93 -2.34 18.33 -5.94
N PRO A 94 -2.28 19.58 -5.48
CA PRO A 94 -2.51 19.90 -4.07
C PRO A 94 -3.83 19.31 -3.57
N GLY A 95 -3.82 18.68 -2.39
CA GLY A 95 -4.97 18.04 -1.77
C GLY A 95 -5.42 16.71 -2.39
N GLU A 96 -4.82 16.25 -3.49
CA GLU A 96 -5.20 15.03 -4.19
C GLU A 96 -4.09 13.98 -4.18
N MET A 97 -4.45 12.73 -3.88
CA MET A 97 -3.54 11.57 -3.98
C MET A 97 -3.96 10.66 -5.13
N ILE A 98 -5.27 10.42 -5.30
CA ILE A 98 -5.78 9.46 -6.27
C ILE A 98 -5.48 9.91 -7.71
N GLY A 99 -4.89 9.01 -8.50
CA GLY A 99 -4.47 9.29 -9.87
C GLY A 99 -3.06 9.89 -9.98
N SER A 100 -2.43 10.26 -8.86
CA SER A 100 -1.01 10.59 -8.83
C SER A 100 -0.14 9.33 -8.75
N SER A 101 1.10 9.42 -9.22
CA SER A 101 2.10 8.36 -9.02
C SER A 101 3.34 8.93 -8.36
N HIS A 102 3.76 8.32 -7.26
CA HIS A 102 5.02 8.62 -6.59
C HIS A 102 6.12 7.79 -7.24
N LEU A 103 7.06 8.47 -7.89
CA LEU A 103 8.22 7.85 -8.50
C LEU A 103 9.34 7.86 -7.48
N VAL A 104 9.92 6.71 -7.16
CA VAL A 104 10.92 6.61 -6.09
C VAL A 104 12.11 5.76 -6.50
N HIS A 105 13.27 6.15 -6.00
CA HIS A 105 14.42 5.27 -5.85
C HIS A 105 14.63 5.04 -4.36
N GLU A 106 14.46 3.79 -3.92
CA GLU A 106 14.58 3.45 -2.50
C GLU A 106 15.26 2.10 -2.30
N TYR A 107 16.01 1.96 -1.22
CA TYR A 107 16.54 0.67 -0.80
C TYR A 107 15.45 -0.14 -0.12
N ILE A 108 15.27 -1.38 -0.58
CA ILE A 108 14.43 -2.38 0.09
C ILE A 108 15.36 -3.55 0.44
N GLY A 109 15.80 -3.57 1.70
CA GLY A 109 16.92 -4.41 2.10
C GLY A 109 18.22 -3.90 1.49
N SER A 110 18.98 -4.74 0.80
CA SER A 110 20.26 -4.35 0.18
C SER A 110 20.13 -3.84 -1.26
N GLU A 111 18.93 -3.89 -1.85
CA GLU A 111 18.72 -3.62 -3.27
C GLU A 111 18.07 -2.27 -3.49
N LEU A 112 18.65 -1.46 -4.38
CA LEU A 112 18.05 -0.20 -4.83
C LEU A 112 16.93 -0.52 -5.83
N SER A 113 15.69 -0.27 -5.41
CA SER A 113 14.50 -0.43 -6.22
C SER A 113 14.09 0.90 -6.84
N LYS A 114 13.75 0.88 -8.13
CA LYS A 114 13.12 2.01 -8.82
C LYS A 114 11.66 1.73 -9.04
N LEU A 115 10.79 2.41 -8.32
CA LEU A 115 9.37 2.08 -8.24
C LEU A 115 8.49 3.24 -8.71
N ARG A 116 7.34 2.86 -9.28
CA ARG A 116 6.23 3.74 -9.60
C ARG A 116 5.02 3.32 -8.77
N ILE A 117 4.70 4.10 -7.75
CA ILE A 117 3.63 3.83 -6.79
C ILE A 117 2.39 4.62 -7.20
N GLN A 118 1.39 3.93 -7.74
CA GLN A 118 0.19 4.54 -8.33
C GLN A 118 -0.93 4.56 -7.30
N PHE A 119 -1.30 5.73 -6.79
CA PHE A 119 -2.37 5.84 -5.80
C PHE A 119 -3.74 5.71 -6.46
N ILE A 120 -4.56 4.82 -5.92
CA ILE A 120 -5.85 4.43 -6.46
C ILE A 120 -6.95 4.57 -5.41
N ASN A 121 -8.21 4.60 -5.86
CA ASN A 121 -9.32 4.62 -4.92
C ASN A 121 -9.35 3.29 -4.13
N SER A 122 -9.46 3.38 -2.82
CA SER A 122 -9.54 2.24 -1.89
C SER A 122 -10.70 1.28 -2.22
N SER A 123 -11.78 1.77 -2.85
CA SER A 123 -12.88 0.94 -3.35
C SER A 123 -12.47 -0.06 -4.42
N GLU A 124 -11.35 0.15 -5.13
CA GLU A 124 -10.81 -0.84 -6.06
C GLU A 124 -10.34 -2.11 -5.34
N PHE A 125 -9.98 -2.01 -4.06
CA PHE A 125 -9.56 -3.16 -3.25
C PHE A 125 -10.65 -3.65 -2.31
N PHE A 126 -11.44 -2.74 -1.72
CA PHE A 126 -12.43 -3.08 -0.68
C PHE A 126 -13.88 -3.07 -1.18
N GLY A 127 -14.14 -2.58 -2.39
CA GLY A 127 -15.50 -2.40 -2.93
C GLY A 127 -16.23 -1.16 -2.41
N PHE A 128 -15.64 -0.40 -1.49
CA PHE A 128 -16.13 0.87 -0.96
C PHE A 128 -14.97 1.73 -0.45
N ASP A 129 -15.19 3.02 -0.19
CA ASP A 129 -14.19 3.89 0.43
C ASP A 129 -14.35 3.91 1.95
N PRO A 130 -13.40 3.36 2.74
CA PRO A 130 -13.45 3.38 4.20
C PRO A 130 -13.02 4.72 4.81
N ASN A 131 -12.54 5.70 4.03
CA ASN A 131 -12.10 6.99 4.55
C ASN A 131 -13.22 7.70 5.32
N ASN A 132 -12.87 8.27 6.47
CA ASN A 132 -13.74 9.14 7.28
C ASN A 132 -12.87 10.10 8.12
N GLU A 133 -13.47 10.85 9.03
CA GLU A 133 -12.77 11.83 9.88
C GLU A 133 -11.67 11.20 10.75
N ASP A 134 -11.88 9.95 11.20
CA ASP A 134 -10.96 9.25 12.09
C ASP A 134 -10.07 8.21 11.39
N THR A 135 -10.31 7.98 10.09
CA THR A 135 -9.65 6.92 9.31
C THR A 135 -9.19 7.47 7.97
N PHE A 136 -7.87 7.44 7.74
CA PHE A 136 -7.27 7.72 6.45
C PHE A 136 -6.81 6.42 5.81
N VAL A 137 -7.31 6.14 4.60
CA VAL A 137 -6.92 4.96 3.84
C VAL A 137 -6.36 5.39 2.50
N ILE A 138 -5.12 4.96 2.23
CA ILE A 138 -4.43 5.20 0.98
C ILE A 138 -3.93 3.87 0.42
N CYS A 139 -4.31 3.58 -0.82
CA CYS A 139 -3.98 2.32 -1.49
C CYS A 139 -3.27 2.59 -2.80
N ALA A 140 -2.38 1.68 -3.19
CA ALA A 140 -1.61 1.82 -4.40
C ALA A 140 -1.33 0.49 -5.10
N ARG A 141 -1.10 0.59 -6.41
CA ARG A 141 -0.39 -0.43 -7.19
C ARG A 141 1.06 -0.01 -7.28
N VAL A 142 1.97 -0.90 -6.89
CA VAL A 142 3.41 -0.66 -7.00
C VAL A 142 3.91 -1.39 -8.24
N GLY A 143 4.61 -0.67 -9.11
CA GLY A 143 5.26 -1.23 -10.28
C GLY A 143 6.70 -0.78 -10.41
N LEU A 144 7.39 -1.33 -11.40
CA LEU A 144 8.74 -0.93 -11.75
C LEU A 144 8.70 0.41 -12.48
N LEU A 145 9.65 1.30 -12.21
CA LEU A 145 9.66 2.64 -12.79
C LEU A 145 9.92 2.62 -14.31
N GLU A 146 10.74 1.68 -14.77
CA GLU A 146 11.23 1.60 -16.15
C GLU A 146 10.46 0.57 -17.00
N GLU A 147 9.49 -0.13 -16.41
CA GLU A 147 8.75 -1.22 -17.07
C GLU A 147 7.24 -1.09 -16.80
N GLU A 148 6.41 -1.46 -17.77
CA GLU A 148 4.95 -1.41 -17.63
C GLU A 148 4.38 -2.62 -16.85
N ILE A 149 4.97 -2.92 -15.70
CA ILE A 149 4.62 -4.08 -14.86
C ILE A 149 4.37 -3.64 -13.41
N ASN A 150 3.20 -3.98 -12.89
CA ASN A 150 2.89 -3.88 -11.46
C ASN A 150 3.28 -5.17 -10.75
N THR A 151 4.01 -5.04 -9.65
CA THR A 151 4.58 -6.15 -8.87
C THR A 151 3.91 -6.33 -7.51
N ALA A 152 3.27 -5.29 -6.97
CA ALA A 152 2.58 -5.38 -5.68
C ALA A 152 1.31 -4.51 -5.61
N LYS A 153 0.48 -4.82 -4.61
CA LYS A 153 -0.63 -3.99 -4.14
C LYS A 153 -0.33 -3.67 -2.67
N MET A 154 -0.62 -2.44 -2.25
CA MET A 154 -0.42 -2.01 -0.87
C MET A 154 -1.57 -1.11 -0.42
N CYS A 155 -1.86 -1.11 0.88
CA CYS A 155 -2.72 -0.11 1.51
C CYS A 155 -2.13 0.27 2.86
N HIS A 156 -2.23 1.55 3.21
CA HIS A 156 -2.08 2.00 4.59
C HIS A 156 -3.43 2.45 5.12
N VAL A 157 -3.85 1.88 6.24
CA VAL A 157 -5.02 2.28 7.02
C VAL A 157 -4.53 2.94 8.29
N VAL A 158 -4.64 4.26 8.35
CA VAL A 158 -4.31 5.06 9.52
C VAL A 158 -5.59 5.33 10.30
N ARG A 159 -5.68 4.82 11.51
CA ARG A 159 -6.85 4.96 12.37
C ARG A 159 -6.51 5.70 13.64
N ASN A 160 -7.30 6.72 13.97
CA ASN A 160 -7.16 7.43 15.24
C ASN A 160 -7.38 6.48 16.43
N THR A 161 -6.53 6.65 17.45
CA THR A 161 -6.65 6.00 18.76
C THR A 161 -6.82 7.07 19.85
N GLN A 162 -6.96 6.62 21.10
CA GLN A 162 -7.05 7.54 22.24
C GLN A 162 -5.79 8.41 22.42
N THR A 163 -4.62 7.90 22.06
CA THR A 163 -3.32 8.55 22.30
C THR A 163 -2.63 9.06 21.04
N GLY A 164 -3.22 8.84 19.86
CA GLY A 164 -2.64 9.23 18.57
C GLY A 164 -3.37 8.54 17.43
N ALA A 165 -2.61 7.77 16.65
CA ALA A 165 -3.11 6.89 15.62
C ALA A 165 -2.32 5.57 15.59
N GLU A 166 -2.82 4.60 14.85
CA GLU A 166 -2.04 3.46 14.39
C GLU A 166 -2.14 3.37 12.87
N MET A 167 -1.03 3.07 12.21
CA MET A 167 -0.99 2.75 10.79
C MET A 167 -0.92 1.23 10.63
N ARG A 168 -1.78 0.69 9.77
CA ARG A 168 -1.83 -0.73 9.41
C ARG A 168 -1.51 -0.84 7.94
N SER A 169 -0.52 -1.65 7.61
CA SER A 169 -0.02 -1.83 6.24
C SER A 169 -0.19 -3.27 5.79
#